data_AF-A0A382ZQN1-F1
#
_entry.id   AF-A0A382ZQN1-F1
#
_cell.length_a   1.000
_cell.length_b   1.000
_cell.length_c   1.000
_cell.angle_alpha   90.00
_cell.angle_beta   90.00
_cell.angle_gamma   90.00
#
_symmetry.space_group_name_H-M   'P 1'
#
loop_
_entity.id
_entity.type
_entity.pdbx_description
1 polymer ?
#
loop_
_entity_poly.entity_id
_entity_poly.type
_entity_poly.pdbx_seq_one_letter_code
_entity_poly.pdbx_strand_id
1 'polypeptide(L)' 'MKDNIIIGKIQIGKNLRPVIVAEMSGNHNQSLDKALEIV' A
#
# COMPACT_ATOMS: atom_id res chain seq x y z
N MET A 1 -2.79 -2.21 -25.43
CA MET A 1 -3.20 -2.49 -24.03
C MET A 1 -2.46 -1.50 -23.14
N LYS A 2 -3.17 -0.50 -22.63
CA LYS A 2 -2.61 0.62 -21.85
C LYS A 2 -3.20 0.51 -20.45
N ASP A 3 -2.72 -0.43 -19.65
CA ASP A 3 -3.37 -0.66 -18.35
C ASP A 3 -2.36 -0.49 -17.21
N ASN A 4 -1.37 0.38 -17.41
CA ASN A 4 -0.54 0.86 -16.32
C ASN A 4 -1.27 2.01 -15.61
N ILE A 5 -1.36 1.93 -14.28
CA ILE A 5 -1.94 2.97 -13.43
C ILE A 5 -0.80 3.68 -12.71
N ILE A 6 -0.96 4.97 -12.45
CA ILE A 6 -0.03 5.77 -11.66
C ILE A 6 -0.68 6.10 -10.32
N ILE A 7 -0.04 5.69 -9.22
CA ILE A 7 -0.40 6.10 -7.86
C ILE A 7 0.76 6.95 -7.33
N GLY A 8 0.55 8.26 -7.21
CA GLY A 8 1.60 9.21 -6.86
C GLY A 8 2.74 9.18 -7.88
N LYS A 9 3.90 8.64 -7.48
CA LYS A 9 5.09 8.49 -8.33
C LYS A 9 5.35 7.05 -8.78
N ILE A 10 4.51 6.09 -8.37
CA ILE A 10 4.69 4.67 -8.65
C ILE A 10 3.81 4.27 -9.84
N GLN A 11 4.41 3.62 -10.83
CA GLN A 11 3.68 2.96 -11.92
C GLN A 11 3.38 1.50 -11.55
N ILE A 12 2.14 1.08 -11.76
CA ILE A 12 1.64 -0.26 -11.44
C ILE A 12 1.10 -0.89 -12.72
N GLY A 13 1.51 -2.12 -13.01
CA GLY A 13 1.10 -2.82 -14.22
C GLY A 13 1.71 -4.21 -14.32
N LYS A 14 1.16 -5.03 -15.22
CA LYS A 14 1.48 -6.46 -15.35
C LYS A 14 2.96 -6.75 -15.67
N ASN A 15 3.65 -5.81 -16.33
CA ASN A 15 5.06 -5.94 -16.75
C ASN A 15 6.01 -5.06 -15.93
N LEU A 16 5.55 -4.53 -14.79
CA LEU A 16 6.34 -3.71 -13.89
C LEU A 16 6.71 -4.50 -12.63
N ARG A 17 7.61 -3.94 -11.82
CA ARG A 17 7.97 -4.54 -10.53
C ARG A 17 6.70 -4.70 -9.67
N PRO A 18 6.49 -5.87 -9.02
CA PRO A 18 5.40 -6.03 -8.07
C PRO A 18 5.46 -4.98 -6.96
N VAL A 19 4.29 -4.50 -6.55
CA VAL A 19 4.15 -3.56 -5.44
C VAL A 19 3.56 -4.33 -4.26
N ILE A 20 4.14 -4.14 -3.08
CA ILE A 20 3.64 -4.70 -1.83
C ILE A 20 2.77 -3.62 -1.17
N VAL A 21 1.56 -3.99 -0.79
CA VAL A 21 0.64 -3.13 -0.02
C VAL A 21 0.60 -3.65 1.40
N ALA A 22 1.10 -2.85 2.34
CA ALA A 22 0.92 -3.11 3.76
C ALA A 22 -0.44 -2.54 4.19
N GLU A 23 -1.40 -3.43 4.48
CA GLU A 23 -2.73 -3.08 4.96
C GLU A 23 -2.71 -3.07 6.49
N MET A 24 -2.95 -1.89 7.08
CA MET A 24 -2.68 -1.66 8.51
C MET A 24 -3.96 -1.51 9.36
N SER A 25 -5.16 -1.61 8.77
CA SER A 25 -6.45 -1.23 9.38
C SER A 25 -6.74 -1.82 10.77
N GLY A 26 -7.50 -2.91 10.88
CA GLY A 26 -8.00 -3.44 12.15
C GLY A 26 -6.90 -3.89 13.12
N ASN A 27 -5.65 -3.97 12.67
CA ASN A 27 -4.53 -4.50 13.42
C ASN A 27 -4.07 -3.59 14.58
N HIS A 28 -4.54 -2.34 14.63
CA HIS A 28 -4.23 -1.41 15.73
C HIS A 28 -5.37 -1.21 16.73
N ASN A 29 -6.48 -1.94 16.62
CA ASN A 29 -7.63 -1.89 17.55
C ASN A 29 -8.10 -0.46 17.91
N GLN A 30 -8.17 0.43 16.91
CA GLN A 30 -8.55 1.84 17.08
C GLN A 30 -7.65 2.66 18.00
N SER A 31 -6.51 2.12 18.44
CA SER A 31 -5.48 2.85 19.17
C SER A 31 -4.53 3.52 18.19
N LEU A 32 -4.30 4.82 18.37
CA LEU A 32 -3.29 5.56 17.61
C LEU A 32 -1.88 5.04 17.93
N ASP A 33 -1.59 4.79 19.20
CA ASP A 33 -0.27 4.34 19.64
C ASP A 33 0.12 3.01 18.98
N LYS A 34 -0.81 2.05 18.95
CA LYS A 34 -0.59 0.77 18.26
C LYS A 34 -0.45 0.92 16.75
N ALA A 35 -1.13 1.91 16.14
CA ALA A 35 -1.02 2.17 14.72
C ALA A 35 0.39 2.67 14.37
N LEU A 36 0.98 3.46 15.26
CA LEU A 36 2.32 4.01 15.09
C LEU A 36 3.44 2.97 15.30
N GLU A 37 3.20 1.92 16.09
CA GLU A 37 4.19 0.85 16.32
C GLU A 37 4.40 -0.06 15.10
N ILE A 38 3.44 -0.10 14.17
CA ILE A 38 3.41 -1.07 13.07
C ILE A 38 3.65 -0.44 11.69
N VAL A 39 3.97 0.87 11.63
CA VAL A 39 4.22 1.64 10.40
C VAL A 39 5.65 2.12 10.27
#